data_AF-A0A326QM55-F1
#
_entry.id   AF-A0A326QM55-F1
#
_cell.length_a   1.000
_cell.length_b   1.000
_cell.length_c   1.000
_cell.angle_alpha   90.00
_cell.angle_beta   90.00
_cell.angle_gamma   90.00
#
_symmetry.space_group_name_H-M   'P 1'
#
loop_
_entity.id
_entity.type
_entity.pdbx_description
1 polymer ?
#
loop_
_entity_poly.entity_id
_entity_poly.type
_entity_poly.pdbx_seq_one_letter_code
_entity_poly.pdbx_strand_id
1 'polypeptide(L)'
;MLALQLVVWLSGCGLGPRSRPAPSTGLRPEARQEPALSGDGRLLASLVERGGRTTVLLQERLSGRVIPLRHLQRQQPHSSPSLSWNGRYLAVIVQRGERRLAVIEDRANGRGIPLPLPGGQEPERLSLAPDGRRLAMQLVRGGQRQVELFDLSGLLEPDLPPGLAVPGR
;
A
#
# COMPACT_ATOMS: atom_id res chain seq x y z
N MET A 1 -48.00 -22.57 48.70
CA MET A 1 -47.60 -22.71 47.27
C MET A 1 -46.84 -21.46 46.86
N LEU A 2 -45.52 -21.46 47.03
CA LEU A 2 -44.64 -20.35 46.65
C LEU A 2 -44.11 -20.63 45.24
N ALA A 3 -44.52 -19.85 44.24
CA ALA A 3 -44.08 -20.00 42.86
C ALA A 3 -42.75 -19.26 42.67
N LEU A 4 -41.66 -20.02 42.56
CA LEU A 4 -40.32 -19.52 42.22
C LEU A 4 -40.26 -19.29 40.71
N GLN A 5 -40.31 -18.03 40.26
CA GLN A 5 -40.11 -17.72 38.85
C GLN A 5 -38.62 -17.73 38.51
N LEU A 6 -38.24 -18.67 37.64
CA LEU A 6 -36.93 -18.84 37.06
C LEU A 6 -36.73 -17.80 35.95
N VAL A 7 -35.90 -16.79 36.17
CA VAL A 7 -35.48 -15.85 35.11
C VAL A 7 -34.36 -16.50 34.30
N VAL A 8 -34.70 -17.01 33.12
CA VAL A 8 -33.73 -17.52 32.15
C VAL A 8 -33.09 -16.33 31.43
N TRP A 9 -31.81 -16.07 31.73
CA TRP A 9 -30.99 -15.14 30.97
C TRP A 9 -30.51 -15.83 29.70
N LEU A 10 -31.06 -15.45 28.55
CA LEU A 10 -30.52 -15.81 27.25
C LEU A 10 -29.27 -14.96 26.97
N SER A 11 -28.11 -15.44 27.41
CA SER A 11 -26.83 -14.92 26.93
C SER A 11 -26.67 -15.29 25.45
N GLY A 12 -27.05 -14.37 24.56
CA GLY A 12 -26.79 -14.50 23.14
C GLY A 12 -25.29 -14.59 22.88
N CYS A 13 -24.79 -15.81 22.65
CA CYS A 13 -23.42 -16.05 22.22
C CYS A 13 -23.22 -15.45 20.82
N GLY A 14 -22.67 -14.23 20.75
CA GLY A 14 -22.17 -13.63 19.52
C GLY A 14 -20.97 -14.41 18.98
N LEU A 15 -21.26 -15.52 18.27
CA LEU A 15 -20.33 -16.41 17.55
C LEU A 15 -19.99 -15.87 16.16
N GLY A 16 -19.88 -14.54 16.02
CA GLY A 16 -19.40 -13.91 14.80
C GLY A 16 -17.87 -13.78 14.80
N PRO A 17 -17.19 -13.81 13.65
CA PRO A 17 -15.78 -13.49 13.56
C PRO A 17 -15.56 -12.07 14.12
N ARG A 18 -14.79 -11.97 15.21
CA ARG A 18 -14.47 -10.69 15.84
C ARG A 18 -13.20 -10.15 15.20
N SER A 19 -13.30 -9.04 14.50
CA SER A 19 -12.13 -8.22 14.18
C SER A 19 -11.57 -7.67 15.50
N ARG A 20 -10.30 -7.93 15.77
CA ARG A 20 -9.57 -7.36 16.91
C ARG A 20 -8.32 -6.68 16.37
N PRO A 21 -7.95 -5.49 16.87
CA PRO A 21 -6.68 -4.88 16.54
C PRO A 21 -5.54 -5.88 16.81
N ALA A 22 -4.68 -6.08 15.82
CA ALA A 22 -3.43 -6.81 16.04
C ALA A 22 -2.52 -5.96 16.94
N PRO A 23 -1.61 -6.58 17.72
CA PRO A 23 -0.59 -5.86 18.45
C PRO A 23 0.18 -4.91 17.51
N SER A 24 0.27 -3.63 17.87
CA SER A 24 0.98 -2.59 17.12
C SER A 24 2.49 -2.63 17.32
N THR A 25 3.06 -3.83 17.47
CA THR A 25 4.50 -4.02 17.67
C THR A 25 5.27 -3.39 16.51
N GLY A 26 6.32 -2.62 16.80
CA GLY A 26 7.12 -1.96 15.77
C GLY A 26 6.53 -0.67 15.18
N LEU A 27 5.32 -0.25 15.55
CA LEU A 27 4.78 1.06 15.15
C LEU A 27 5.19 2.12 16.17
N ARG A 28 5.93 3.14 15.70
CA ARG A 28 6.26 4.31 16.54
C ARG A 28 5.03 5.21 16.70
N PRO A 29 4.87 5.90 17.85
CA PRO A 29 3.80 6.87 18.08
C PRO A 29 4.08 8.16 17.30
N GLU A 30 3.81 8.14 15.99
CA GLU A 30 3.79 9.30 15.09
C GLU A 30 2.50 9.24 14.26
N ALA A 31 2.01 10.39 13.79
CA ALA A 31 0.83 10.45 12.94
C ALA A 31 1.14 9.80 11.58
N ARG A 32 0.28 8.86 11.16
CA ARG A 32 0.45 8.06 9.94
C ARG A 32 -0.83 8.07 9.14
N GLN A 33 -0.71 8.14 7.82
CA GLN A 33 -1.85 8.13 6.89
C GLN A 33 -1.61 7.14 5.74
N GLU A 34 -2.67 6.80 5.01
CA GLU A 34 -2.66 5.94 3.82
C GLU A 34 -1.80 4.66 3.98
N PRO A 35 -2.17 3.73 4.88
CA PRO A 35 -1.41 2.50 5.09
C PRO A 35 -1.52 1.56 3.88
N ALA A 36 -0.41 0.92 3.52
CA ALA A 36 -0.37 -0.15 2.53
C ALA A 36 0.45 -1.33 3.05
N LEU A 37 -0.16 -2.52 3.05
CA LEU A 37 0.45 -3.76 3.51
C LEU A 37 0.94 -4.56 2.30
N SER A 38 2.11 -5.19 2.39
CA SER A 38 2.56 -6.16 1.37
C SER A 38 1.66 -7.40 1.37
N GLY A 39 1.58 -8.11 0.24
CA GLY A 39 0.74 -9.31 0.11
C GLY A 39 1.09 -10.43 1.10
N ASP A 40 2.37 -10.59 1.43
CA ASP A 40 2.86 -11.50 2.47
C ASP A 40 2.70 -10.96 3.91
N GLY A 41 2.23 -9.72 4.05
CA GLY A 41 2.05 -9.02 5.31
C GLY A 41 3.33 -8.53 5.99
N ARG A 42 4.53 -8.83 5.49
CA ARG A 42 5.76 -8.54 6.23
C ARG A 42 6.06 -7.05 6.33
N LEU A 43 5.65 -6.27 5.34
CA LEU A 43 5.98 -4.87 5.20
C LEU A 43 4.75 -3.99 5.30
N LEU A 44 4.93 -2.81 5.90
CA LEU A 44 3.95 -1.74 5.96
C LEU A 44 4.59 -0.47 5.38
N ALA A 45 3.96 0.09 4.36
CA ALA A 45 4.17 1.46 3.94
C ALA A 45 3.11 2.35 4.59
N SER A 46 3.49 3.57 4.96
CA SER A 46 2.59 4.60 5.46
C SER A 46 3.13 5.97 5.12
N LEU A 47 2.28 6.99 5.04
CA LEU A 47 2.68 8.37 4.91
C LEU A 47 2.86 9.00 6.29
N VAL A 48 3.96 9.73 6.48
CA VAL A 48 4.29 10.48 7.69
C VAL A 48 4.76 11.88 7.31
N GLU A 49 4.49 12.86 8.17
CA GLU A 49 5.02 14.21 8.00
C GLU A 49 6.43 14.33 8.60
N ARG A 50 7.42 14.71 7.78
CA ARG A 50 8.80 14.94 8.24
C ARG A 50 9.37 16.20 7.60
N GLY A 51 9.75 17.16 8.44
CA GLY A 51 10.32 18.43 7.95
C GLY A 51 9.38 19.22 7.03
N GLY A 52 8.06 19.16 7.29
CA GLY A 52 7.04 19.83 6.48
C GLY A 52 6.76 19.16 5.13
N ARG A 53 7.21 17.91 4.93
CA ARG A 53 6.97 17.13 3.72
C ARG A 53 6.36 15.78 4.08
N THR A 54 5.28 15.43 3.40
CA THR A 54 4.71 14.09 3.43
C THR A 54 5.70 13.12 2.80
N THR A 55 6.15 12.13 3.57
CA THR A 55 7.12 11.13 3.12
C THR A 55 6.60 9.72 3.36
N VAL A 56 7.02 8.77 2.53
CA VAL A 56 6.62 7.37 2.70
C VAL A 56 7.62 6.73 3.65
N LEU A 57 7.10 6.10 4.69
CA LEU A 57 7.84 5.26 5.60
C LEU A 57 7.54 3.81 5.26
N LEU A 58 8.54 3.10 4.77
CA LEU A 58 8.51 1.65 4.65
C LEU A 58 9.18 1.02 5.88
N GLN A 59 8.50 0.07 6.51
CA GLN A 59 9.02 -0.64 7.67
C GLN A 59 8.60 -2.11 7.68
N GLU A 60 9.40 -2.93 8.34
CA GLU A 60 8.96 -4.26 8.77
C GLU A 60 7.86 -4.13 9.81
N ARG A 61 6.76 -4.85 9.61
CA ARG A 61 5.58 -4.75 10.46
C ARG A 61 5.84 -5.18 11.90
N LEU A 62 6.64 -6.24 12.12
CA LEU A 62 6.86 -6.80 13.46
C LEU A 62 8.00 -6.14 14.23
N SER A 63 9.16 -5.96 13.58
CA SER A 63 10.35 -5.39 14.22
C SER A 63 10.31 -3.85 14.29
N GLY A 64 9.49 -3.21 13.44
CA GLY A 64 9.51 -1.76 13.24
C GLY A 64 10.75 -1.25 12.50
N ARG A 65 11.59 -2.15 11.98
CA ARG A 65 12.81 -1.78 11.25
C ARG A 65 12.45 -0.98 10.01
N VAL A 66 12.93 0.27 9.96
CA VAL A 66 12.74 1.15 8.79
C VAL A 66 13.62 0.67 7.64
N ILE A 67 13.03 0.57 6.46
CA ILE A 67 13.70 0.17 5.22
C ILE A 67 13.93 1.43 4.38
N PRO A 68 15.17 1.74 3.99
CA PRO A 68 15.46 2.93 3.20
C PRO A 68 14.92 2.81 1.77
N LEU A 69 14.32 3.89 1.27
CA LEU A 69 13.80 4.04 -0.10
C LEU A 69 14.66 5.07 -0.83
N ARG A 70 15.72 4.62 -1.51
CA ARG A 70 16.82 5.50 -1.93
C ARG A 70 16.40 6.45 -3.04
N HIS A 71 15.55 6.01 -3.97
CA HIS A 71 15.14 6.85 -5.09
C HIS A 71 14.09 7.89 -4.67
N LEU A 72 13.17 7.52 -3.76
CA LEU A 72 12.07 8.39 -3.33
C LEU A 72 12.51 9.57 -2.44
N GLN A 73 13.65 9.50 -1.73
CA GLN A 73 14.05 10.57 -0.80
C GLN A 73 14.13 11.99 -1.42
N ARG A 74 14.36 12.10 -2.73
CA ARG A 74 14.49 13.39 -3.42
C ARG A 74 13.21 13.89 -4.12
N GLN A 75 12.11 13.15 -4.07
CA GLN A 75 10.91 13.42 -4.87
C GLN A 75 9.66 13.50 -3.98
N GLN A 76 9.60 14.52 -3.13
CA GLN A 76 8.55 14.72 -2.13
C GLN A 76 7.69 15.96 -2.46
N PRO A 77 6.42 16.03 -2.01
CA PRO A 77 5.71 15.07 -1.16
C PRO A 77 5.33 13.75 -1.86
N HIS A 78 5.09 12.72 -1.06
CA HIS A 78 4.60 11.41 -1.48
C HIS A 78 3.11 11.24 -1.18
N SER A 79 2.41 10.46 -1.98
CA SER A 79 1.01 10.07 -1.76
C SER A 79 0.70 8.69 -2.34
N SER A 80 -0.38 8.06 -1.87
CA SER A 80 -0.93 6.81 -2.38
C SER A 80 0.08 5.65 -2.50
N PRO A 81 0.77 5.25 -1.40
CA PRO A 81 1.67 4.12 -1.45
C PRO A 81 0.92 2.80 -1.70
N SER A 82 1.54 1.87 -2.44
CA SER A 82 1.00 0.53 -2.68
C SER A 82 2.13 -0.49 -2.89
N LEU A 83 2.01 -1.67 -2.26
CA LEU A 83 3.07 -2.69 -2.21
C LEU A 83 2.68 -3.93 -3.01
N SER A 84 3.67 -4.57 -3.63
CA SER A 84 3.56 -5.91 -4.20
C SER A 84 3.59 -7.01 -3.13
N TRP A 85 3.57 -8.29 -3.53
CA TRP A 85 3.45 -9.46 -2.66
C TRP A 85 4.53 -9.51 -1.56
N ASN A 86 5.81 -9.64 -1.90
CA ASN A 86 6.90 -9.55 -0.91
C ASN A 86 7.34 -8.09 -0.67
N GLY A 87 6.65 -7.15 -1.32
CA GLY A 87 6.91 -5.73 -1.30
C GLY A 87 8.21 -5.32 -2.00
N ARG A 88 8.75 -6.14 -2.92
CA ARG A 88 9.88 -5.76 -3.80
C ARG A 88 9.57 -4.45 -4.52
N TYR A 89 8.34 -4.31 -4.99
CA TYR A 89 7.87 -3.10 -5.64
C TYR A 89 7.03 -2.27 -4.67
N LEU A 90 7.34 -0.98 -4.62
CA LEU A 90 6.55 0.04 -3.96
C LEU A 90 6.14 1.08 -5.00
N ALA A 91 4.86 1.11 -5.36
CA ALA A 91 4.28 2.15 -6.19
C ALA A 91 3.88 3.35 -5.32
N VAL A 92 4.25 4.56 -5.74
CA VAL A 92 4.01 5.83 -5.02
C VAL A 92 3.76 6.93 -6.03
N ILE A 93 2.89 7.88 -5.67
CA ILE A 93 2.77 9.16 -6.38
C ILE A 93 3.73 10.16 -5.72
N VAL A 94 4.61 10.73 -6.52
CA VAL A 94 5.61 11.71 -6.10
C VAL A 94 5.34 13.07 -6.72
N GLN A 95 5.82 14.13 -6.09
CA GLN A 95 5.88 15.46 -6.69
C GLN A 95 7.26 15.73 -7.29
N ARG A 96 7.30 16.19 -8.54
CA ARG A 96 8.52 16.64 -9.22
C ARG A 96 8.27 17.99 -9.90
N GLY A 97 8.71 19.06 -9.25
CA GLY A 97 8.32 20.42 -9.63
C GLY A 97 6.81 20.59 -9.46
N GLU A 98 6.12 21.08 -10.49
CA GLU A 98 4.67 21.25 -10.49
C GLU A 98 3.89 19.97 -10.83
N ARG A 99 4.57 18.90 -11.26
CA ARG A 99 3.90 17.69 -11.75
C ARG A 99 3.87 16.58 -10.72
N ARG A 100 2.73 15.89 -10.64
CA ARG A 100 2.58 14.59 -9.96
C ARG A 100 2.94 13.45 -10.90
N LEU A 101 3.73 12.50 -10.43
CA LEU A 101 4.19 11.35 -11.22
C LEU A 101 3.94 10.06 -10.44
N ALA A 102 3.50 9.02 -11.13
CA ALA A 102 3.52 7.67 -10.57
C ALA A 102 4.92 7.07 -10.76
N VAL A 103 5.50 6.53 -9.69
CA VAL A 103 6.83 5.92 -9.68
C VAL A 103 6.76 4.58 -8.96
N ILE A 104 7.49 3.60 -9.47
CA ILE A 104 7.70 2.30 -8.80
C ILE A 104 9.15 2.25 -8.31
N GLU A 105 9.37 2.13 -7.01
CA GLU A 105 10.67 1.77 -6.44
C GLU A 105 10.82 0.24 -6.49
N ASP A 106 11.78 -0.26 -7.28
CA ASP A 106 12.24 -1.64 -7.22
C ASP A 106 13.33 -1.76 -6.15
N ARG A 107 12.98 -2.37 -5.02
CA ARG A 107 13.87 -2.51 -3.87
C ARG A 107 14.98 -3.52 -4.08
N ALA A 108 14.89 -4.41 -5.08
CA ALA A 108 15.93 -5.39 -5.35
C ALA A 108 17.21 -4.73 -5.89
N ASN A 109 17.06 -3.64 -6.65
CA ASN A 109 18.17 -2.91 -7.27
C ASN A 109 18.21 -1.41 -6.90
N GLY A 110 17.23 -0.91 -6.13
CA GLY A 110 17.14 0.49 -5.70
C GLY A 110 16.78 1.46 -6.83
N ARG A 111 16.18 0.96 -7.92
CA ARG A 111 15.81 1.78 -9.09
C ARG A 111 14.39 2.31 -8.94
N GLY A 112 14.21 3.60 -9.24
CA GLY A 112 12.90 4.19 -9.47
C GLY A 112 12.51 4.12 -10.94
N ILE A 113 11.33 3.61 -11.22
CA ILE A 113 10.78 3.43 -12.56
C ILE A 113 9.59 4.39 -12.70
N PRO A 114 9.76 5.56 -13.35
CA PRO A 114 8.65 6.47 -13.58
C PRO A 114 7.66 5.88 -14.59
N LEU A 115 6.38 6.06 -14.35
CA LEU A 115 5.30 5.64 -15.24
C LEU A 115 4.76 6.86 -15.99
N PRO A 116 5.14 7.06 -17.26
CA PRO A 116 4.65 8.18 -18.03
C PRO A 116 3.15 8.03 -18.33
N LEU A 117 2.41 9.11 -18.12
CA LEU A 117 0.98 9.17 -18.44
C LEU A 117 0.76 9.97 -19.73
N PRO A 118 -0.02 9.43 -20.69
CA PRO A 118 -0.31 10.14 -21.93
C PRO A 118 -1.30 11.28 -21.69
N GLY A 119 -1.25 12.31 -22.55
CA GLY A 119 -2.30 13.32 -22.64
C GLY A 119 -2.42 14.27 -21.44
N GLY A 120 -1.31 14.53 -20.73
CA GLY A 120 -1.28 15.49 -19.62
C GLY A 120 -2.09 15.06 -18.39
N GLN A 121 -2.41 13.78 -18.28
CA GLN A 121 -3.12 13.24 -17.12
C GLN A 121 -2.24 13.25 -15.87
N GLU A 122 -2.84 13.50 -14.72
CA GLU A 122 -2.16 13.46 -13.44
C GLU A 122 -2.70 12.33 -12.56
N PRO A 123 -1.83 11.56 -11.88
CA PRO A 123 -2.27 10.51 -10.97
C PRO A 123 -2.72 11.13 -9.64
N GLU A 124 -3.86 10.68 -9.12
CA GLU A 124 -4.40 11.09 -7.82
C GLU A 124 -4.33 9.96 -6.79
N ARG A 125 -4.62 8.73 -7.22
CA ARG A 125 -4.51 7.49 -6.43
C ARG A 125 -4.02 6.34 -7.29
N LEU A 126 -3.38 5.35 -6.68
CA LEU A 126 -2.93 4.13 -7.34
C LEU A 126 -3.09 2.89 -6.46
N SER A 127 -3.17 1.72 -7.09
CA SER A 127 -3.21 0.41 -6.42
C SER A 127 -2.49 -0.63 -7.29
N LEU A 128 -1.35 -1.10 -6.79
CA LEU A 128 -0.53 -2.11 -7.43
C LEU A 128 -1.07 -3.50 -7.09
N ALA A 129 -1.25 -4.33 -8.11
CA ALA A 129 -1.61 -5.73 -7.91
C ALA A 129 -0.46 -6.45 -7.16
N PRO A 130 -0.76 -7.37 -6.23
CA PRO A 130 0.28 -8.07 -5.47
C PRO A 130 1.31 -8.77 -6.34
N ASP A 131 0.90 -9.31 -7.50
CA ASP A 131 1.78 -9.96 -8.46
C ASP A 131 2.75 -9.01 -9.19
N GLY A 132 2.60 -7.69 -9.01
CA GLY A 132 3.38 -6.66 -9.68
C GLY A 132 3.04 -6.47 -11.16
N ARG A 133 1.99 -7.12 -11.70
CA ARG A 133 1.71 -7.14 -13.15
C ARG A 133 0.70 -6.11 -13.61
N ARG A 134 -0.10 -5.56 -12.70
CA ARG A 134 -1.11 -4.55 -13.03
C ARG A 134 -1.10 -3.41 -12.03
N LEU A 135 -1.39 -2.21 -12.51
CA LEU A 135 -1.58 -1.03 -11.67
C LEU A 135 -2.90 -0.35 -12.03
N ALA A 136 -3.81 -0.23 -11.07
CA ALA A 136 -4.96 0.65 -11.21
C ALA A 136 -4.54 2.06 -10.82
N MET A 137 -4.88 3.07 -11.63
CA MET A 137 -4.66 4.47 -11.31
C MET A 137 -5.93 5.29 -11.49
N GLN A 138 -6.26 6.11 -10.49
CA GLN A 138 -7.20 7.20 -10.65
C GLN A 138 -6.45 8.39 -11.23
N LEU A 139 -6.86 8.81 -12.42
CA LEU A 139 -6.25 9.87 -13.21
C LEU A 139 -7.20 11.06 -13.31
N VAL A 140 -6.63 12.26 -13.34
CA VAL A 140 -7.37 13.52 -13.51
C VAL A 140 -6.95 14.20 -14.80
N ARG A 141 -7.93 14.66 -15.59
CA ARG A 141 -7.72 15.51 -16.77
C ARG A 141 -8.86 16.50 -16.92
N GLY A 142 -8.56 17.80 -16.92
CA GLY A 142 -9.59 18.84 -17.09
C GLY A 142 -10.73 18.75 -16.06
N GLY A 143 -10.41 18.36 -14.82
CA GLY A 143 -11.38 18.19 -13.73
C GLY A 143 -12.14 16.86 -13.72
N GLN A 144 -12.04 16.05 -14.77
CA GLN A 144 -12.65 14.72 -14.84
C GLN A 144 -11.73 13.66 -14.22
N ARG A 145 -12.31 12.74 -13.44
CA ARG A 145 -11.61 11.61 -12.85
C ARG A 145 -11.97 10.32 -13.55
N GLN A 146 -10.98 9.52 -13.89
CA GLN A 146 -11.16 8.20 -14.49
C GLN A 146 -10.21 7.18 -13.85
N VAL A 147 -10.64 5.92 -13.78
CA VAL A 147 -9.79 4.82 -13.31
C VAL A 147 -9.34 4.02 -14.52
N GLU A 148 -8.03 3.87 -14.67
CA GLU A 148 -7.41 3.10 -15.74
C GLU A 148 -6.53 1.97 -15.18
N LEU A 149 -6.45 0.86 -15.91
CA LEU A 149 -5.56 -0.26 -15.63
C LEU A 149 -4.36 -0.24 -16.56
N PHE A 150 -3.18 -0.34 -15.98
CA PHE A 150 -1.90 -0.38 -16.68
C PHE A 150 -1.31 -1.78 -16.57
N ASP A 151 -0.89 -2.34 -17.70
CA ASP A 151 -0.11 -3.57 -17.72
C ASP A 151 1.36 -3.26 -17.45
N LEU A 152 1.92 -3.95 -16.46
CA LEU A 152 3.32 -3.83 -16.04
C LEU A 152 4.13 -5.08 -16.38
N SER A 153 3.53 -6.09 -17.03
CA SER A 153 4.19 -7.38 -17.31
C SER A 153 5.45 -7.25 -18.17
N GLY A 154 5.54 -6.23 -19.03
CA GLY A 154 6.74 -5.93 -19.83
C GLY A 154 7.77 -5.05 -19.12
N LEU A 155 7.44 -4.53 -17.94
CA LEU A 155 8.26 -3.57 -17.19
C LEU A 155 8.84 -4.17 -15.92
N LEU A 156 8.08 -5.02 -15.23
CA LEU A 156 8.41 -5.61 -13.95
C LEU A 156 8.45 -7.14 -14.03
N GLU A 157 9.39 -7.74 -13.32
CA GLU A 157 9.34 -9.18 -13.03
C GLU A 157 8.19 -9.47 -12.07
N PRO A 158 7.43 -10.56 -12.24
CA PRO A 158 6.34 -10.92 -11.32
C PRO A 158 6.82 -11.08 -9.87
N ASP A 159 6.06 -10.54 -8.92
CA ASP A 159 6.26 -10.75 -7.49
C ASP A 159 5.18 -11.70 -6.95
N LEU A 160 5.44 -13.00 -7.08
CA LEU A 160 4.47 -14.05 -6.76
C LEU A 160 4.74 -14.66 -5.38
N PRO A 161 3.70 -15.20 -4.71
CA PRO A 161 3.90 -16.10 -3.59
C PRO A 161 4.82 -17.27 -3.95
N PRO A 162 5.64 -17.76 -3.00
CA PRO A 162 6.46 -18.94 -3.23
C PRO A 162 5.62 -20.12 -3.74
N GLY A 163 6.14 -20.85 -4.73
CA GLY A 163 5.48 -22.04 -5.27
C GLY A 163 4.42 -21.79 -6.34
N LEU A 164 4.08 -20.54 -6.67
CA LEU A 164 3.27 -20.23 -7.85
C LEU A 164 4.13 -20.25 -9.12
N ALA A 165 3.69 -21.01 -10.11
CA ALA A 165 4.30 -21.02 -11.43
C ALA A 165 4.09 -19.66 -12.12
N VAL A 166 5.11 -19.20 -12.84
CA VAL A 166 4.97 -18.07 -13.78
C VAL A 166 4.32 -18.62 -15.05
N PRO A 167 3.08 -18.24 -15.41
CA PRO A 167 2.46 -18.76 -16.62
C PRO A 167 3.20 -18.26 -17.86
N GLY A 168 3.66 -19.17 -18.72
CA GLY A 168 4.18 -18.84 -20.06
C GLY A 168 5.68 -18.53 -20.18
N ARG A 169 6.53 -19.24 -19.43
CA ARG A 169 7.93 -19.45 -19.82
C ARG A 169 8.14 -20.89 -20.27
#